data_AF-A0A9R0JWY5-F1
#
_entry.id   AF-A0A9R0JWY5-F1
#
_cell.length_a   1.000
_cell.length_b   1.000
_cell.length_c   1.000
_cell.angle_alpha   90.00
_cell.angle_beta   90.00
_cell.angle_gamma   90.00
#
_symmetry.space_group_name_H-M   'P 1'
#
loop_
_entity.id
_entity.type
_entity.pdbx_description
1 polymer ?
#
loop_
_entity_poly.entity_id
_entity_poly.type
_entity_poly.pdbx_seq_one_letter_code
_entity_poly.pdbx_strand_id
1 'polypeptide(L)'
;MIILRVVVFSLCVLCVPLAEANQNDASITTTNVKLRVGEKEFFEWVNKIGFKTKSRSNKHKHNNNNNNNNNNNRMKFEQHKQQQKKKMKPCKTIKVRENPKPSSKHFGSVQKAISSLPILNSCRVVISVGPGTYREKVEIPRTMAYIKIKGAGADKTIIEWDDTADRLGQSGQPLGTYGSATFAVNSPFFVAKNITFKNVAPLPQTGALGKQAVALRISADKAAFIGCKFIGTQDTLFDHIGRHYFKDCYIEGSVDFVFGNGLSLYNACHLHAVSNHYGALTAQKRESFTEKTGFSFVNCRVTGSGGLYLGRAWGTFSRVVFAYTYMDKIIAPGGWYDWGDKNRDMTVFYGQYKCSGPGANYGGRVSWSRELTSQEAQPFISYDFIDGYEWLKNLI
;
A
#
# COMPACT_ATOMS: atom_id res chain seq x y z
N MET A 1 -16.57 11.53 -39.43
CA MET A 1 -15.71 12.47 -40.15
C MET A 1 -14.81 13.13 -39.11
N ILE A 2 -13.56 12.68 -38.99
CA ILE A 2 -12.37 13.27 -39.66
C ILE A 2 -11.99 14.57 -38.92
N ILE A 3 -10.78 14.85 -38.42
CA ILE A 3 -9.49 14.15 -38.19
C ILE A 3 -8.52 15.25 -37.66
N LEU A 4 -7.52 14.85 -36.87
CA LEU A 4 -6.17 15.44 -36.63
C LEU A 4 -5.93 16.97 -36.61
N ARG A 5 -5.16 17.42 -35.60
CA ARG A 5 -3.69 17.72 -35.63
C ARG A 5 -3.30 18.28 -34.23
N VAL A 6 -2.59 17.57 -33.34
CA VAL A 6 -1.16 17.20 -33.31
C VAL A 6 -0.22 18.39 -33.01
N VAL A 7 0.27 18.42 -31.75
CA VAL A 7 1.68 18.54 -31.28
C VAL A 7 2.49 19.80 -31.61
N VAL A 8 3.41 20.08 -30.67
CA VAL A 8 4.63 20.93 -30.72
C VAL A 8 4.45 22.30 -30.07
N PHE A 9 4.99 22.47 -28.85
CA PHE A 9 5.90 23.58 -28.53
C PHE A 9 6.75 23.20 -27.32
N SER A 10 8.00 22.82 -27.59
CA SER A 10 9.10 22.75 -26.62
C SER A 10 10.38 23.22 -27.31
N LEU A 11 11.24 23.90 -26.54
CA LEU A 11 12.54 24.52 -26.85
C LEU A 11 12.44 25.86 -27.61
N CYS A 12 13.05 26.98 -27.20
CA CYS A 12 14.42 27.20 -26.72
C CYS A 12 14.61 28.64 -26.16
N VAL A 13 15.76 28.88 -25.50
CA VAL A 13 16.50 30.14 -25.16
C VAL A 13 16.86 30.06 -23.66
N LEU A 14 17.98 29.41 -23.29
CA LEU A 14 19.40 29.82 -23.30
C LEU A 14 19.82 30.73 -22.13
N CYS A 15 20.97 30.35 -21.57
CA CYS A 15 21.72 30.84 -20.42
C CYS A 15 22.07 32.35 -20.40
N VAL A 16 22.68 32.77 -19.27
CA VAL A 16 23.82 33.74 -19.05
C VAL A 16 23.47 34.77 -17.92
N PRO A 17 24.41 35.25 -17.06
CA PRO A 17 25.10 34.60 -15.93
C PRO A 17 25.02 35.44 -14.61
N LEU A 18 25.87 35.12 -13.62
CA LEU A 18 26.11 35.85 -12.36
C LEU A 18 26.57 37.32 -12.52
N ALA A 19 26.14 38.19 -11.60
CA ALA A 19 26.86 39.40 -11.19
C ALA A 19 26.58 39.72 -9.71
N GLU A 20 27.66 39.99 -8.97
CA GLU A 20 27.69 40.40 -7.56
C GLU A 20 27.28 41.88 -7.38
N ALA A 21 26.66 42.23 -6.25
CA ALA A 21 26.74 43.56 -5.65
C ALA A 21 26.49 43.51 -4.14
N ASN A 22 27.31 44.26 -3.41
CA ASN A 22 27.48 44.30 -1.96
C ASN A 22 26.62 45.39 -1.27
N GLN A 23 26.34 45.14 0.02
CA GLN A 23 26.20 46.06 1.18
C GLN A 23 24.99 47.02 1.39
N ASN A 24 24.37 46.78 2.56
CA ASN A 24 23.94 47.68 3.65
C ASN A 24 22.57 48.41 3.69
N ASP A 25 21.94 48.16 4.84
CA ASP A 25 21.01 48.93 5.69
C ASP A 25 19.49 49.11 5.43
N ALA A 26 18.75 48.58 6.41
CA ALA A 26 17.57 49.07 7.12
C ALA A 26 16.38 49.70 6.36
N SER A 27 15.22 49.03 6.40
CA SER A 27 13.99 49.55 7.04
C SER A 27 12.78 48.65 6.75
N ILE A 28 11.96 48.42 7.77
CA ILE A 28 10.67 47.73 7.67
C ILE A 28 9.68 48.67 6.98
N THR A 29 9.16 48.28 5.82
CA THR A 29 7.92 48.85 5.25
C THR A 29 7.07 47.75 4.65
N THR A 30 5.85 47.63 5.17
CA THR A 30 4.76 46.80 4.65
C THR A 30 4.49 47.15 3.18
N THR A 31 4.76 46.20 2.28
CA THR A 31 4.40 46.30 0.86
C THR A 31 3.31 45.30 0.51
N ASN A 32 2.21 45.82 -0.03
CA ASN A 32 1.11 45.07 -0.61
C ASN A 32 1.62 44.21 -1.77
N VAL A 33 1.59 42.88 -1.60
CA VAL A 33 1.90 41.95 -2.69
C VAL A 33 0.74 41.96 -3.69
N LYS A 34 1.01 42.46 -4.90
CA LYS A 34 0.07 42.45 -6.02
C LYS A 34 0.04 41.03 -6.62
N LEU A 35 -1.00 40.26 -6.31
CA LEU A 35 -1.22 38.90 -6.82
C LEU A 35 -1.22 38.86 -8.35
N ARG A 36 -0.58 37.83 -8.93
CA ARG A 36 -0.54 37.62 -10.39
C ARG A 36 -1.90 37.10 -10.86
N VAL A 37 -2.25 37.34 -12.12
CA VAL A 37 -3.58 37.09 -12.71
C VAL A 37 -4.09 35.66 -12.46
N GLY A 38 -3.21 34.65 -12.42
CA GLY A 38 -3.58 33.25 -12.13
C GLY A 38 -3.91 32.93 -10.66
N GLU A 39 -3.49 33.75 -9.69
CA GLU A 39 -3.83 33.55 -8.27
C GLU A 39 -5.24 34.06 -7.95
N LYS A 40 -5.74 35.06 -8.70
CA LYS A 40 -7.11 35.56 -8.56
C LYS A 40 -8.16 34.55 -9.06
N GLU A 41 -7.88 33.84 -10.15
CA GLU A 41 -8.76 32.80 -10.69
C GLU A 41 -8.89 31.61 -9.73
N PHE A 42 -7.83 31.27 -8.99
CA PHE A 42 -7.86 30.21 -7.98
C PHE A 42 -8.78 30.56 -6.80
N PHE A 43 -8.72 31.79 -6.27
CA PHE A 43 -9.58 32.22 -5.16
C PHE A 43 -11.04 32.47 -5.58
N GLU A 44 -11.29 32.92 -6.82
CA GLU A 44 -12.65 33.01 -7.36
C GLU A 44 -13.28 31.62 -7.55
N TRP A 45 -12.51 30.62 -7.98
CA TRP A 45 -12.99 29.24 -8.10
C TRP A 45 -13.30 28.61 -6.73
N VAL A 46 -12.47 28.83 -5.71
CA VAL A 46 -12.70 28.36 -4.33
C VAL A 46 -13.97 28.97 -3.74
N ASN A 47 -14.22 30.26 -3.95
CA ASN A 47 -15.44 30.93 -3.47
C ASN A 47 -16.72 30.47 -4.20
N LYS A 48 -16.60 29.97 -5.43
CA LYS A 48 -17.74 29.48 -6.23
C LYS A 48 -18.20 28.07 -5.83
N ILE A 49 -17.39 27.33 -5.07
CA ILE A 49 -17.68 25.96 -4.60
C ILE A 49 -18.23 25.95 -3.15
N GLY A 50 -18.37 27.13 -2.53
CA GLY A 50 -19.02 27.31 -1.24
C GLY A 50 -20.48 26.84 -1.23
N PHE A 51 -20.74 25.79 -0.46
CA PHE A 51 -22.03 25.14 -0.22
C PHE A 51 -23.18 26.14 0.00
N LYS A 52 -24.19 26.12 -0.88
CA LYS A 52 -25.52 26.67 -0.60
C LYS A 52 -26.31 25.70 0.28
N THR A 53 -26.26 25.84 1.60
CA THR A 53 -27.34 25.35 2.48
C THR A 53 -28.32 26.49 2.75
N LYS A 54 -29.34 26.61 1.89
CA LYS A 54 -30.53 27.41 2.24
C LYS A 54 -31.37 26.62 3.24
N SER A 55 -31.44 27.09 4.47
CA SER A 55 -32.50 26.70 5.40
C SER A 55 -33.85 27.17 4.84
N ARG A 56 -34.84 26.29 4.83
CA ARG A 56 -36.26 26.63 4.64
C ARG A 56 -37.02 25.97 5.77
N SER A 57 -37.57 26.80 6.66
CA SER A 57 -38.55 26.39 7.67
C SER A 57 -39.81 25.88 6.98
N ASN A 58 -40.35 24.75 7.43
CA ASN A 58 -41.73 24.38 7.11
C ASN A 58 -42.49 24.06 8.39
N LYS A 59 -43.59 24.81 8.58
CA LYS A 59 -44.58 24.69 9.65
C LYS A 59 -45.18 23.28 9.66
N HIS A 60 -45.32 22.72 10.86
CA HIS A 60 -46.12 21.54 11.13
C HIS A 60 -47.60 21.77 10.77
N LYS A 61 -48.15 20.90 9.93
CA LYS A 61 -49.57 20.51 9.98
C LYS A 61 -49.62 18.99 10.09
N HIS A 62 -50.13 18.50 11.21
CA HIS A 62 -50.44 17.10 11.43
C HIS A 62 -51.53 16.65 10.46
N ASN A 63 -51.28 15.59 9.70
CA ASN A 63 -52.33 14.74 9.16
C ASN A 63 -51.86 13.28 9.24
N ASN A 64 -52.62 12.50 10.01
CA ASN A 64 -52.40 11.07 10.26
C ASN A 64 -52.89 10.28 9.03
N ASN A 65 -51.96 9.74 8.25
CA ASN A 65 -52.21 8.60 7.35
C ASN A 65 -50.88 8.05 6.85
N ASN A 66 -50.25 7.12 7.59
CA ASN A 66 -49.02 6.46 7.11
C ASN A 66 -48.76 5.06 7.70
N ASN A 67 -49.81 4.27 7.99
CA ASN A 67 -49.62 2.87 8.39
C ASN A 67 -49.46 1.89 7.21
N ASN A 68 -49.79 2.28 5.96
CA ASN A 68 -49.65 1.39 4.79
C ASN A 68 -48.32 1.56 4.02
N ASN A 69 -47.59 2.67 4.18
CA ASN A 69 -46.30 2.88 3.50
C ASN A 69 -45.11 2.22 4.21
N ASN A 70 -45.21 1.98 5.52
CA ASN A 70 -44.13 1.36 6.30
C ASN A 70 -43.98 -0.15 6.02
N ASN A 71 -45.07 -0.85 5.68
CA ASN A 71 -45.00 -2.28 5.38
C ASN A 71 -44.40 -2.57 4.00
N ASN A 72 -44.69 -1.74 2.99
CA ASN A 72 -44.07 -1.87 1.67
C ASN A 72 -42.57 -1.52 1.67
N ASN A 73 -42.17 -0.53 2.46
CA ASN A 73 -40.75 -0.21 2.65
C ASN A 73 -40.01 -1.28 3.46
N ARG A 74 -40.65 -1.90 4.46
CA ARG A 74 -40.07 -2.99 5.24
C ARG A 74 -39.92 -4.27 4.43
N MET A 75 -40.89 -4.62 3.58
CA MET A 75 -40.76 -5.75 2.64
C MET A 75 -39.69 -5.51 1.56
N LYS A 76 -39.55 -4.29 1.03
CA LYS A 76 -38.42 -3.93 0.15
C LYS A 76 -37.08 -3.95 0.88
N PHE A 77 -37.01 -3.48 2.13
CA PHE A 77 -35.78 -3.53 2.95
C PHE A 77 -35.39 -4.96 3.32
N GLU A 78 -36.37 -5.84 3.55
CA GLU A 78 -36.15 -7.26 3.85
C GLU A 78 -35.80 -8.07 2.59
N GLN A 79 -36.39 -7.76 1.42
CA GLN A 79 -35.96 -8.33 0.14
C GLN A 79 -34.56 -7.85 -0.28
N HIS A 80 -34.19 -6.59 0.00
CA HIS A 80 -32.83 -6.08 -0.20
C HIS A 80 -31.82 -6.65 0.83
N LYS A 81 -32.24 -6.94 2.08
CA LYS A 81 -31.43 -7.69 3.05
C LYS A 81 -31.24 -9.15 2.65
N GLN A 82 -32.23 -9.77 1.99
CA GLN A 82 -32.10 -11.13 1.46
C GLN A 82 -31.19 -11.22 0.23
N GLN A 83 -30.97 -10.13 -0.51
CA GLN A 83 -29.90 -10.04 -1.53
C GLN A 83 -28.50 -9.76 -0.95
N GLN A 84 -28.36 -9.40 0.32
CA GLN A 84 -27.09 -8.94 0.94
C GLN A 84 -26.27 -9.99 1.73
N LYS A 85 -26.46 -11.29 1.51
CA LYS A 85 -25.54 -12.32 2.07
C LYS A 85 -25.23 -13.49 1.12
N LYS A 86 -25.33 -13.33 -0.20
CA LYS A 86 -24.70 -14.30 -1.11
C LYS A 86 -23.19 -14.06 -1.12
N LYS A 87 -22.46 -14.65 -0.16
CA LYS A 87 -21.02 -14.88 -0.30
C LYS A 87 -20.81 -15.49 -1.69
N MET A 88 -20.07 -14.82 -2.56
CA MET A 88 -19.78 -15.34 -3.91
C MET A 88 -19.17 -16.74 -3.76
N LYS A 89 -19.95 -17.76 -4.13
CA LYS A 89 -19.49 -19.15 -4.10
C LYS A 89 -18.34 -19.27 -5.10
N PRO A 90 -17.20 -19.87 -4.73
CA PRO A 90 -16.12 -20.06 -5.69
C PRO A 90 -16.58 -20.97 -6.82
N CYS A 91 -16.20 -20.64 -8.05
CA CYS A 91 -16.51 -21.46 -9.22
C CYS A 91 -15.67 -22.74 -9.27
N LYS A 92 -14.46 -22.71 -8.69
CA LYS A 92 -13.57 -23.87 -8.59
C LYS A 92 -12.80 -23.83 -7.27
N THR A 93 -12.62 -24.99 -6.66
CA THR A 93 -11.72 -25.16 -5.52
C THR A 93 -10.67 -26.21 -5.87
N ILE A 94 -9.39 -25.83 -5.79
CA ILE A 94 -8.24 -26.70 -5.99
C ILE A 94 -7.59 -26.94 -4.63
N LYS A 95 -7.10 -28.17 -4.40
CA LYS A 95 -6.35 -28.53 -3.20
C LYS A 95 -4.90 -28.78 -3.56
N VAL A 96 -4.01 -28.17 -2.81
CA VAL A 96 -2.56 -28.40 -2.85
C VAL A 96 -2.16 -29.07 -1.53
N ARG A 97 -1.37 -30.13 -1.61
CA ARG A 97 -0.82 -30.85 -0.45
C ARG A 97 0.65 -31.12 -0.71
N GLU A 98 1.47 -31.04 0.32
CA GLU A 98 2.83 -31.54 0.24
C GLU A 98 2.79 -33.07 0.06
N ASN A 99 3.62 -33.61 -0.83
CA ASN A 99 3.72 -35.04 -1.13
C ASN A 99 2.35 -35.75 -1.28
N PRO A 100 1.49 -35.32 -2.22
CA PRO A 100 0.17 -35.91 -2.39
C PRO A 100 0.32 -37.36 -2.88
N LYS A 101 -0.57 -38.26 -2.40
CA LYS A 101 -0.64 -39.63 -2.93
C LYS A 101 -0.90 -39.58 -4.44
N PRO A 102 -0.27 -40.46 -5.27
CA PRO A 102 -0.50 -40.49 -6.72
C PRO A 102 -1.97 -40.64 -7.11
N SER A 103 -2.76 -41.35 -6.30
CA SER A 103 -4.20 -41.53 -6.50
C SER A 103 -5.07 -40.33 -6.07
N SER A 104 -4.49 -39.31 -5.44
CA SER A 104 -5.23 -38.11 -5.01
C SER A 104 -5.33 -37.07 -6.12
N LYS A 105 -6.49 -36.40 -6.24
CA LYS A 105 -6.69 -35.26 -7.16
C LYS A 105 -6.02 -33.96 -6.66
N HIS A 106 -5.02 -34.05 -5.79
CA HIS A 106 -4.35 -32.90 -5.18
C HIS A 106 -3.08 -32.57 -5.95
N PHE A 107 -2.79 -31.28 -6.10
CA PHE A 107 -1.52 -30.84 -6.65
C PHE A 107 -0.42 -30.90 -5.58
N GLY A 108 0.80 -31.23 -5.98
CA GLY A 108 2.00 -31.19 -5.13
C GLY A 108 2.67 -29.81 -5.06
N SER A 109 2.29 -28.89 -5.95
CA SER A 109 2.87 -27.54 -6.06
C SER A 109 1.77 -26.51 -6.31
N VAL A 110 1.96 -25.32 -5.75
CA VAL A 110 1.08 -24.16 -5.93
C VAL A 110 1.18 -23.65 -7.36
N GLN A 111 2.39 -23.55 -7.92
CA GLN A 111 2.57 -23.14 -9.33
C GLN A 111 1.87 -24.10 -10.29
N LYS A 112 1.98 -25.42 -10.10
CA LYS A 112 1.28 -26.41 -10.94
C LYS A 112 -0.24 -26.27 -10.84
N ALA A 113 -0.78 -25.99 -9.66
CA ALA A 113 -2.20 -25.73 -9.47
C ALA A 113 -2.66 -24.48 -10.25
N ILE A 114 -1.88 -23.40 -10.20
CA ILE A 114 -2.14 -22.16 -10.96
C ILE A 114 -2.07 -22.44 -12.46
N SER A 115 -1.02 -23.11 -12.94
CA SER A 115 -0.82 -23.44 -14.36
C SER A 115 -1.90 -24.39 -14.93
N SER A 116 -2.67 -25.07 -14.08
CA SER A 116 -3.81 -25.91 -14.51
C SER A 116 -5.09 -25.12 -14.81
N LEU A 117 -5.11 -23.82 -14.51
CA LEU A 117 -6.26 -22.95 -14.73
C LEU A 117 -6.23 -22.35 -16.15
N PRO A 118 -7.41 -22.04 -16.73
CA PRO A 118 -7.47 -21.27 -17.96
C PRO A 118 -6.75 -19.93 -17.82
N ILE A 119 -6.10 -19.49 -18.91
CA ILE A 119 -5.35 -18.23 -18.96
C ILE A 119 -6.22 -17.03 -18.57
N LEU A 120 -7.48 -17.03 -19.03
CA LEU A 120 -8.50 -16.04 -18.70
C LEU A 120 -9.42 -16.60 -17.61
N ASN A 121 -9.47 -15.92 -16.46
CA ASN A 121 -10.34 -16.31 -15.35
C ASN A 121 -11.29 -15.17 -14.97
N SER A 122 -12.59 -15.42 -15.08
CA SER A 122 -13.65 -14.44 -14.79
C SER A 122 -14.39 -14.70 -13.47
N CYS A 123 -14.05 -15.77 -12.75
CA CYS A 123 -14.75 -16.18 -11.54
C CYS A 123 -13.79 -16.54 -10.39
N ARG A 124 -14.26 -16.49 -9.15
CA ARG A 124 -13.42 -16.76 -7.97
C ARG A 124 -12.97 -18.22 -7.93
N VAL A 125 -11.66 -18.45 -8.09
CA VAL A 125 -11.02 -19.76 -7.86
C VAL A 125 -10.33 -19.75 -6.50
N VAL A 126 -10.55 -20.79 -5.71
CA VAL A 126 -9.91 -20.97 -4.40
C VAL A 126 -8.87 -22.09 -4.48
N ILE A 127 -7.61 -21.77 -4.21
CA ILE A 127 -6.52 -22.73 -4.06
C ILE A 127 -6.28 -22.91 -2.56
N SER A 128 -6.71 -24.04 -2.03
CA SER A 128 -6.52 -24.41 -0.62
C SER A 128 -5.21 -25.18 -0.46
N VAL A 129 -4.24 -24.58 0.21
CA VAL A 129 -2.90 -25.14 0.42
C VAL A 129 -2.84 -25.76 1.81
N GLY A 130 -2.39 -27.01 1.88
CA GLY A 130 -2.25 -27.74 3.13
C GLY A 130 -1.10 -27.24 4.01
N PRO A 131 -0.97 -27.79 5.23
CA PRO A 131 0.25 -27.60 5.99
C PRO A 131 1.46 -28.18 5.23
N GLY A 132 2.62 -27.56 5.39
CA GLY A 132 3.86 -27.93 4.71
C GLY A 132 4.70 -26.70 4.33
N THR A 133 5.95 -26.97 3.92
CA THR A 133 6.88 -25.96 3.42
C THR A 133 7.11 -26.19 1.93
N TYR A 134 6.49 -25.35 1.12
CA TYR A 134 6.53 -25.41 -0.33
C TYR A 134 7.71 -24.59 -0.82
N ARG A 135 8.83 -25.26 -1.09
CA ARG A 135 10.01 -24.61 -1.67
C ARG A 135 9.87 -24.47 -3.18
N GLU A 136 9.22 -23.40 -3.62
CA GLU A 136 8.95 -23.10 -5.03
C GLU A 136 8.81 -21.59 -5.26
N LYS A 137 9.14 -21.14 -6.47
CA LYS A 137 8.70 -19.83 -6.95
C LYS A 137 7.30 -19.93 -7.52
N VAL A 138 6.47 -18.93 -7.23
CA VAL A 138 5.11 -18.87 -7.75
C VAL A 138 4.86 -17.53 -8.43
N GLU A 139 4.32 -17.56 -9.64
CA GLU A 139 3.85 -16.39 -10.36
C GLU A 139 2.41 -16.57 -10.83
N ILE A 140 1.57 -15.59 -10.51
CA ILE A 140 0.20 -15.49 -11.03
C ILE A 140 0.18 -14.41 -12.12
N PRO A 141 -0.11 -14.79 -13.39
CA PRO A 141 -0.08 -13.85 -14.50
C PRO A 141 -1.26 -12.87 -14.44
N ARG A 142 -1.10 -11.72 -15.11
CA ARG A 142 -2.09 -10.63 -15.14
C ARG A 142 -3.46 -11.05 -15.68
N THR A 143 -3.49 -12.02 -16.57
CA THR A 143 -4.72 -12.51 -17.24
C THR A 143 -5.62 -13.34 -16.31
N MET A 144 -5.09 -13.81 -15.17
CA MET A 144 -5.77 -14.77 -14.31
C MET A 144 -6.37 -14.10 -13.07
N ALA A 145 -7.37 -13.24 -13.25
CA ALA A 145 -8.03 -12.48 -12.16
C ALA A 145 -8.71 -13.38 -11.11
N TYR A 146 -9.10 -12.83 -9.96
CA TYR A 146 -9.95 -13.50 -8.96
C TYR A 146 -9.38 -14.79 -8.33
N ILE A 147 -8.06 -14.94 -8.25
CA ILE A 147 -7.44 -16.05 -7.51
C ILE A 147 -7.49 -15.78 -6.01
N LYS A 148 -7.86 -16.79 -5.21
CA LYS A 148 -7.77 -16.78 -3.75
C LYS A 148 -6.91 -17.94 -3.29
N ILE A 149 -5.79 -17.66 -2.64
CA ILE A 149 -4.95 -18.65 -1.98
C ILE A 149 -5.29 -18.67 -0.49
N LYS A 150 -5.53 -19.86 0.05
CA LYS A 150 -5.86 -20.07 1.46
C LYS A 150 -4.98 -21.16 2.04
N GLY A 151 -4.10 -20.81 2.97
CA GLY A 151 -3.32 -21.79 3.73
C GLY A 151 -4.12 -22.43 4.87
N ALA A 152 -3.52 -23.45 5.49
CA ALA A 152 -4.08 -24.13 6.67
C ALA A 152 -3.85 -23.33 7.98
N GLY A 153 -3.16 -22.20 7.91
CA GLY A 153 -2.66 -21.42 9.03
C GLY A 153 -1.33 -20.79 8.63
N ALA A 154 -1.08 -19.53 9.00
CA ALA A 154 0.14 -18.85 8.55
C ALA A 154 1.41 -19.52 9.10
N ASP A 155 1.35 -20.08 10.31
CA ASP A 155 2.44 -20.89 10.90
C ASP A 155 2.53 -22.33 10.37
N LYS A 156 1.56 -22.75 9.54
CA LYS A 156 1.44 -24.14 9.08
C LYS A 156 1.73 -24.30 7.60
N THR A 157 1.48 -23.26 6.80
CA THR A 157 1.64 -23.27 5.35
C THR A 157 2.61 -22.17 4.95
N ILE A 158 3.78 -22.56 4.44
CA ILE A 158 4.87 -21.65 4.07
C ILE A 158 5.21 -21.88 2.60
N ILE A 159 5.30 -20.82 1.81
CA ILE A 159 5.92 -20.84 0.48
C ILE A 159 7.24 -20.10 0.60
N GLU A 160 8.34 -20.75 0.23
CA GLU A 160 9.67 -20.17 0.38
C GLU A 160 10.59 -20.35 -0.84
N TRP A 161 11.49 -19.38 -0.99
CA TRP A 161 12.61 -19.42 -1.93
C TRP A 161 13.77 -18.57 -1.39
N ASP A 162 14.86 -18.41 -2.16
CA ASP A 162 16.10 -17.76 -1.70
C ASP A 162 16.77 -16.85 -2.74
N ASP A 163 16.04 -16.40 -3.74
CA ASP A 163 16.61 -15.50 -4.75
C ASP A 163 16.94 -14.14 -4.13
N THR A 164 18.16 -13.66 -4.42
CA THR A 164 18.57 -12.26 -4.29
C THR A 164 18.54 -11.59 -5.66
N ALA A 165 18.57 -10.25 -5.68
CA ALA A 165 18.56 -9.47 -6.90
C ALA A 165 19.77 -9.72 -7.82
N ASP A 166 20.93 -10.06 -7.26
CA ASP A 166 22.15 -10.39 -8.00
C ASP A 166 22.20 -11.85 -8.50
N ARG A 167 21.27 -12.72 -8.09
CA ARG A 167 21.21 -14.08 -8.60
C ARG A 167 21.00 -14.04 -10.12
N LEU A 168 21.78 -14.83 -10.85
CA LEU A 168 21.64 -14.92 -12.30
C LEU A 168 20.39 -15.72 -12.67
N GLY A 169 19.57 -15.14 -13.53
CA GLY A 169 18.44 -15.82 -14.18
C GLY A 169 18.87 -16.69 -15.36
N GLN A 170 17.90 -17.27 -16.05
CA GLN A 170 18.13 -18.15 -17.21
C GLN A 170 18.85 -17.45 -18.38
N SER A 171 18.71 -16.12 -18.51
CA SER A 171 19.40 -15.32 -19.51
C SER A 171 20.86 -15.00 -19.16
N GLY A 172 21.36 -15.48 -18.01
CA GLY A 172 22.68 -15.13 -17.48
C GLY A 172 22.77 -13.71 -16.91
N GLN A 173 21.66 -12.97 -16.85
CA GLN A 173 21.59 -11.63 -16.25
C GLN A 173 21.04 -11.68 -14.82
N PRO A 174 21.43 -10.73 -13.95
CA PRO A 174 20.83 -10.60 -12.62
C PRO A 174 19.31 -10.49 -12.68
N LEU A 175 18.61 -11.18 -11.78
CA LEU A 175 17.14 -11.14 -11.69
C LEU A 175 16.62 -9.73 -11.35
N GLY A 176 17.44 -8.93 -10.65
CA GLY A 176 17.01 -7.69 -10.03
C GLY A 176 16.01 -7.91 -8.89
N THR A 177 15.70 -6.84 -8.15
CA THR A 177 14.71 -6.89 -7.05
C THR A 177 13.35 -7.40 -7.53
N TYR A 178 12.94 -7.03 -8.76
CA TYR A 178 11.65 -7.47 -9.31
C TYR A 178 11.59 -8.99 -9.51
N GLY A 179 12.68 -9.59 -9.99
CA GLY A 179 12.78 -11.01 -10.28
C GLY A 179 13.09 -11.89 -9.06
N SER A 180 13.56 -11.32 -7.95
CA SER A 180 13.90 -12.07 -6.73
C SER A 180 12.69 -12.54 -5.91
N ALA A 181 11.47 -12.11 -6.29
CA ALA A 181 10.24 -12.48 -5.59
C ALA A 181 10.03 -14.01 -5.50
N THR A 182 9.87 -14.52 -4.27
CA THR A 182 9.41 -15.89 -4.02
C THR A 182 8.00 -16.09 -4.55
N PHE A 183 7.10 -15.14 -4.25
CA PHE A 183 5.72 -15.15 -4.72
C PHE A 183 5.39 -13.84 -5.45
N ALA A 184 5.07 -13.93 -6.74
CA ALA A 184 4.72 -12.80 -7.60
C ALA A 184 3.24 -12.83 -7.99
N VAL A 185 2.51 -11.76 -7.66
CA VAL A 185 1.12 -11.57 -8.05
C VAL A 185 1.00 -10.43 -9.04
N ASN A 186 0.59 -10.73 -10.27
CA ASN A 186 0.24 -9.71 -11.27
C ASN A 186 -1.29 -9.68 -11.55
N SER A 187 -2.06 -10.50 -10.82
CA SER A 187 -3.49 -10.75 -11.03
C SER A 187 -4.39 -9.85 -10.16
N PRO A 188 -5.38 -9.14 -10.75
CA PRO A 188 -6.27 -8.29 -10.00
C PRO A 188 -7.30 -9.09 -9.19
N PHE A 189 -7.86 -8.46 -8.15
CA PHE A 189 -8.83 -9.09 -7.24
C PHE A 189 -8.27 -10.29 -6.46
N PHE A 190 -6.94 -10.36 -6.32
CA PHE A 190 -6.24 -11.44 -5.62
C PHE A 190 -6.55 -11.42 -4.12
N VAL A 191 -6.62 -12.61 -3.51
CA VAL A 191 -6.71 -12.73 -2.05
C VAL A 191 -5.75 -13.80 -1.54
N ALA A 192 -4.98 -13.49 -0.52
CA ALA A 192 -4.30 -14.49 0.30
C ALA A 192 -4.87 -14.50 1.72
N LYS A 193 -5.07 -15.70 2.29
CA LYS A 193 -5.45 -15.85 3.70
C LYS A 193 -4.62 -16.92 4.40
N ASN A 194 -4.16 -16.63 5.62
CA ASN A 194 -3.56 -17.60 6.55
C ASN A 194 -2.42 -18.43 5.93
N ILE A 195 -1.46 -17.76 5.30
CA ILE A 195 -0.30 -18.37 4.64
C ILE A 195 0.93 -17.48 4.82
N THR A 196 2.11 -18.09 4.84
CA THR A 196 3.40 -17.38 4.91
C THR A 196 4.07 -17.36 3.54
N PHE A 197 4.57 -16.19 3.15
CA PHE A 197 5.48 -16.01 2.02
C PHE A 197 6.85 -15.63 2.58
N LYS A 198 7.90 -16.37 2.20
CA LYS A 198 9.21 -16.23 2.81
C LYS A 198 10.32 -16.20 1.77
N ASN A 199 11.22 -15.24 1.88
CA ASN A 199 12.53 -15.33 1.23
C ASN A 199 13.57 -15.64 2.31
N VAL A 200 14.32 -16.73 2.15
CA VAL A 200 15.28 -17.21 3.15
C VAL A 200 16.70 -16.67 2.93
N ALA A 201 16.90 -15.75 1.98
CA ALA A 201 18.19 -15.09 1.80
C ALA A 201 18.66 -14.45 3.12
N PRO A 202 19.96 -14.61 3.48
CA PRO A 202 20.47 -14.13 4.75
C PRO A 202 20.43 -12.60 4.84
N LEU A 203 20.52 -12.09 6.06
CA LEU A 203 20.66 -10.64 6.28
C LEU A 203 21.96 -10.18 5.61
N PRO A 204 21.91 -9.24 4.65
CA PRO A 204 23.11 -8.79 3.99
C PRO A 204 24.00 -7.97 4.92
N GLN A 205 25.31 -7.99 4.65
CA GLN A 205 26.22 -7.03 5.26
C GLN A 205 25.83 -5.61 4.86
N THR A 206 26.03 -4.65 5.76
CA THR A 206 25.75 -3.23 5.48
C THR A 206 26.51 -2.77 4.23
N GLY A 207 25.78 -2.18 3.28
CA GLY A 207 26.34 -1.68 2.02
C GLY A 207 26.50 -2.74 0.91
N ALA A 208 26.14 -4.01 1.16
CA ALA A 208 26.19 -5.02 0.12
C ALA A 208 25.26 -4.69 -1.05
N LEU A 209 25.78 -4.82 -2.27
CA LEU A 209 25.03 -4.57 -3.50
C LEU A 209 24.27 -5.82 -3.96
N GLY A 210 23.08 -5.64 -4.52
CA GLY A 210 22.30 -6.70 -5.16
C GLY A 210 21.70 -7.76 -4.22
N LYS A 211 21.68 -7.50 -2.90
CA LYS A 211 21.18 -8.46 -1.90
C LYS A 211 19.70 -8.32 -1.54
N GLN A 212 18.97 -7.48 -2.27
CA GLN A 212 17.51 -7.37 -2.14
C GLN A 212 16.84 -8.73 -2.39
N ALA A 213 15.93 -9.16 -1.51
CA ALA A 213 15.39 -10.51 -1.52
C ALA A 213 13.89 -10.51 -1.19
N VAL A 214 13.06 -10.47 -2.24
CA VAL A 214 11.62 -10.26 -2.09
C VAL A 214 10.91 -11.56 -1.69
N ALA A 215 10.12 -11.52 -0.61
CA ALA A 215 9.26 -12.62 -0.20
C ALA A 215 7.94 -12.62 -0.98
N LEU A 216 7.31 -11.44 -1.14
CA LEU A 216 6.15 -11.28 -1.99
C LEU A 216 6.19 -9.98 -2.77
N ARG A 217 5.87 -10.05 -4.06
CA ARG A 217 5.60 -8.90 -4.91
C ARG A 217 4.14 -8.87 -5.33
N ILE A 218 3.48 -7.73 -5.18
CA ILE A 218 2.11 -7.49 -5.65
C ILE A 218 2.09 -6.32 -6.65
N SER A 219 1.77 -6.63 -7.91
CA SER A 219 1.67 -5.72 -9.04
C SER A 219 0.26 -5.76 -9.66
N ALA A 220 -0.80 -5.59 -8.86
CA ALA A 220 -2.17 -5.75 -9.34
C ALA A 220 -3.20 -4.99 -8.52
N ASP A 221 -4.25 -4.50 -9.17
CA ASP A 221 -5.28 -3.73 -8.46
C ASP A 221 -6.21 -4.63 -7.60
N LYS A 222 -6.64 -4.09 -6.45
CA LYS A 222 -7.63 -4.68 -5.53
C LYS A 222 -7.20 -6.02 -4.95
N ALA A 223 -6.02 -6.09 -4.34
CA ALA A 223 -5.54 -7.29 -3.66
C ALA A 223 -5.75 -7.20 -2.14
N ALA A 224 -6.07 -8.33 -1.50
CA ALA A 224 -6.20 -8.39 -0.04
C ALA A 224 -5.40 -9.54 0.59
N PHE A 225 -4.73 -9.27 1.70
CA PHE A 225 -3.95 -10.24 2.47
C PHE A 225 -4.46 -10.24 3.91
N ILE A 226 -4.96 -11.38 4.39
CA ILE A 226 -5.61 -11.47 5.70
C ILE A 226 -4.96 -12.57 6.54
N GLY A 227 -4.38 -12.22 7.68
CA GLY A 227 -3.71 -13.19 8.55
C GLY A 227 -2.48 -13.84 7.89
N CYS A 228 -1.82 -13.15 6.96
CA CYS A 228 -0.63 -13.67 6.27
C CYS A 228 0.65 -13.26 6.99
N LYS A 229 1.74 -14.00 6.74
CA LYS A 229 3.09 -13.55 7.12
C LYS A 229 3.95 -13.30 5.90
N PHE A 230 4.80 -12.29 5.98
CA PHE A 230 5.80 -11.93 4.99
C PHE A 230 7.14 -11.88 5.71
N ILE A 231 8.04 -12.79 5.37
CA ILE A 231 9.29 -12.99 6.11
C ILE A 231 10.46 -12.86 5.13
N GLY A 232 11.39 -11.97 5.44
CA GLY A 232 12.58 -11.73 4.63
C GLY A 232 13.53 -10.80 5.37
N THR A 233 14.51 -10.28 4.65
CA THR A 233 15.52 -9.36 5.20
C THR A 233 15.42 -8.02 4.50
N GLN A 234 16.19 -7.76 3.45
CA GLN A 234 16.07 -6.53 2.66
C GLN A 234 14.99 -6.70 1.60
N ASP A 235 14.12 -5.70 1.43
CA ASP A 235 13.06 -5.65 0.42
C ASP A 235 12.01 -6.79 0.56
N THR A 236 11.58 -7.15 1.77
CA THR A 236 10.67 -8.28 2.03
C THR A 236 9.35 -8.22 1.24
N LEU A 237 8.59 -7.12 1.35
CA LEU A 237 7.29 -6.94 0.72
C LEU A 237 7.36 -5.84 -0.33
N PHE A 238 7.36 -6.27 -1.60
CA PHE A 238 7.31 -5.36 -2.74
C PHE A 238 5.85 -5.04 -3.08
N ASP A 239 5.31 -4.07 -2.35
CA ASP A 239 4.02 -3.44 -2.58
C ASP A 239 4.07 -2.49 -3.79
N HIS A 240 4.20 -3.10 -4.98
CA HIS A 240 4.68 -2.44 -6.17
C HIS A 240 3.68 -1.44 -6.76
N ILE A 241 2.50 -1.89 -7.17
CA ILE A 241 1.48 -1.04 -7.81
C ILE A 241 0.08 -1.63 -7.69
N GLY A 242 -0.90 -0.78 -7.40
CA GLY A 242 -2.31 -1.17 -7.24
C GLY A 242 -2.88 -0.72 -5.90
N ARG A 243 -4.19 -0.97 -5.68
CA ARG A 243 -4.83 -0.78 -4.37
C ARG A 243 -4.79 -2.07 -3.56
N HIS A 244 -4.22 -2.00 -2.36
CA HIS A 244 -4.04 -3.20 -1.53
C HIS A 244 -4.56 -3.00 -0.11
N TYR A 245 -4.99 -4.11 0.48
CA TYR A 245 -5.41 -4.16 1.87
C TYR A 245 -4.72 -5.31 2.60
N PHE A 246 -4.01 -4.98 3.68
CA PHE A 246 -3.35 -5.94 4.54
C PHE A 246 -4.02 -5.89 5.91
N LYS A 247 -4.54 -7.00 6.40
CA LYS A 247 -5.23 -7.07 7.70
C LYS A 247 -4.70 -8.20 8.55
N ASP A 248 -4.39 -7.90 9.82
CA ASP A 248 -3.90 -8.88 10.79
C ASP A 248 -2.65 -9.62 10.28
N CYS A 249 -1.80 -8.96 9.49
CA CYS A 249 -0.61 -9.56 8.89
C CYS A 249 0.62 -9.34 9.77
N TYR A 250 1.59 -10.26 9.65
CA TYR A 250 2.93 -10.09 10.19
C TYR A 250 3.90 -9.81 9.04
N ILE A 251 4.73 -8.77 9.16
CA ILE A 251 5.73 -8.41 8.15
C ILE A 251 7.07 -8.23 8.85
N GLU A 252 8.07 -8.98 8.44
CA GLU A 252 9.41 -8.96 9.01
C GLU A 252 10.47 -8.58 7.98
N GLY A 253 11.41 -7.73 8.37
CA GLY A 253 12.57 -7.42 7.53
C GLY A 253 13.48 -6.37 8.15
N SER A 254 14.44 -5.89 7.36
CA SER A 254 15.56 -5.07 7.80
C SER A 254 15.53 -3.69 7.13
N VAL A 255 16.05 -3.60 5.91
CA VAL A 255 16.09 -2.39 5.09
C VAL A 255 14.94 -2.43 4.09
N ASP A 256 14.18 -1.34 4.04
CA ASP A 256 13.10 -1.07 3.08
C ASP A 256 12.09 -2.23 2.96
N PHE A 257 11.78 -2.89 4.07
CA PHE A 257 11.09 -4.18 4.01
C PHE A 257 9.59 -4.08 3.63
N VAL A 258 9.02 -2.88 3.57
CA VAL A 258 7.77 -2.57 2.87
C VAL A 258 8.03 -1.45 1.86
N PHE A 259 8.04 -1.75 0.56
CA PHE A 259 8.47 -0.77 -0.45
C PHE A 259 7.66 -0.85 -1.75
N GLY A 260 7.69 0.22 -2.52
CA GLY A 260 6.99 0.34 -3.80
C GLY A 260 6.05 1.55 -3.87
N ASN A 261 5.13 1.55 -4.85
CA ASN A 261 4.21 2.65 -5.13
C ASN A 261 2.74 2.24 -5.03
N GLY A 262 2.42 1.25 -4.18
CA GLY A 262 1.03 0.88 -3.87
C GLY A 262 0.22 2.01 -3.25
N LEU A 263 -1.12 1.92 -3.39
CA LEU A 263 -2.10 2.65 -2.60
C LEU A 263 -2.66 1.68 -1.56
N SER A 264 -2.05 1.66 -0.38
CA SER A 264 -2.17 0.50 0.51
C SER A 264 -2.51 0.87 1.94
N LEU A 265 -3.52 0.17 2.47
CA LEU A 265 -3.93 0.24 3.85
C LEU A 265 -3.50 -1.03 4.59
N TYR A 266 -2.66 -0.85 5.59
CA TYR A 266 -2.21 -1.87 6.52
C TYR A 266 -2.96 -1.68 7.84
N ASN A 267 -3.80 -2.62 8.23
CA ASN A 267 -4.68 -2.51 9.38
C ASN A 267 -4.44 -3.64 10.37
N ALA A 268 -4.16 -3.31 11.63
CA ALA A 268 -3.87 -4.28 12.68
C ALA A 268 -2.70 -5.23 12.34
N CYS A 269 -1.71 -4.72 11.59
CA CYS A 269 -0.52 -5.49 11.24
C CYS A 269 0.57 -5.37 12.31
N HIS A 270 1.40 -6.40 12.43
CA HIS A 270 2.62 -6.40 13.21
C HIS A 270 3.83 -6.32 12.27
N LEU A 271 4.57 -5.21 12.39
CA LEU A 271 5.76 -4.88 11.62
C LEU A 271 6.97 -5.14 12.53
N HIS A 272 7.84 -6.09 12.17
CA HIS A 272 8.94 -6.55 12.99
C HIS A 272 10.29 -6.34 12.29
N ALA A 273 11.09 -5.43 12.82
CA ALA A 273 12.42 -5.16 12.29
C ALA A 273 13.45 -6.18 12.78
N VAL A 274 14.22 -6.75 11.87
CA VAL A 274 15.34 -7.65 12.13
C VAL A 274 16.63 -7.02 11.60
N SER A 275 17.26 -6.16 12.41
CA SER A 275 18.54 -5.54 12.07
C SER A 275 19.51 -5.59 13.25
N ASN A 276 20.80 -5.69 12.94
CA ASN A 276 21.89 -5.62 13.92
C ASN A 276 22.41 -4.18 14.11
N HIS A 277 22.08 -3.27 13.18
CA HIS A 277 22.55 -1.89 13.19
C HIS A 277 21.37 -0.94 12.97
N TYR A 278 21.10 -0.62 11.71
CA TYR A 278 19.97 0.22 11.30
C TYR A 278 19.14 -0.48 10.23
N GLY A 279 17.87 -0.15 10.18
CA GLY A 279 16.92 -0.60 9.17
C GLY A 279 15.97 0.54 8.77
N ALA A 280 15.09 0.23 7.83
CA ALA A 280 14.03 1.11 7.41
C ALA A 280 12.77 0.29 7.17
N LEU A 281 11.67 0.71 7.79
CA LEU A 281 10.39 0.02 7.64
C LEU A 281 9.86 0.21 6.23
N THR A 282 9.73 1.45 5.78
CA THR A 282 9.19 1.74 4.45
C THR A 282 10.17 2.40 3.49
N ALA A 283 10.04 2.09 2.21
CA ALA A 283 10.57 2.90 1.11
C ALA A 283 9.48 3.13 0.05
N GLN A 284 8.68 4.18 0.24
CA GLN A 284 7.55 4.47 -0.65
C GLN A 284 8.02 5.30 -1.86
N LYS A 285 7.51 4.97 -3.05
CA LYS A 285 8.00 5.42 -4.35
C LYS A 285 7.03 6.29 -5.16
N ARG A 286 6.24 7.13 -4.48
CA ARG A 286 5.40 8.11 -5.16
C ARG A 286 6.28 9.20 -5.77
N GLU A 287 6.11 9.47 -7.05
CA GLU A 287 7.01 10.38 -7.81
C GLU A 287 6.35 11.71 -8.19
N SER A 288 5.06 11.89 -7.91
CA SER A 288 4.36 13.12 -8.27
C SER A 288 3.24 13.47 -7.30
N PHE A 289 2.92 14.76 -7.20
CA PHE A 289 1.80 15.25 -6.37
C PHE A 289 0.42 14.80 -6.88
N THR A 290 0.30 14.47 -8.18
CA THR A 290 -0.96 14.02 -8.81
C THR A 290 -1.26 12.55 -8.55
N GLU A 291 -0.24 11.74 -8.25
CA GLU A 291 -0.43 10.36 -7.82
C GLU A 291 -1.18 10.30 -6.48
N LYS A 292 -2.12 9.36 -6.38
CA LYS A 292 -2.88 9.11 -5.14
C LYS A 292 -2.28 7.99 -4.28
N THR A 293 -1.13 7.44 -4.64
CA THR A 293 -0.48 6.32 -3.97
C THR A 293 0.09 6.71 -2.59
N GLY A 294 0.46 5.71 -1.79
CA GLY A 294 0.94 5.92 -0.43
C GLY A 294 0.65 4.72 0.47
N PHE A 295 1.37 4.66 1.58
CA PHE A 295 1.17 3.63 2.60
C PHE A 295 0.52 4.23 3.85
N SER A 296 -0.55 3.61 4.33
CA SER A 296 -1.19 3.98 5.59
C SER A 296 -1.21 2.77 6.53
N PHE A 297 -0.62 2.93 7.71
CA PHE A 297 -0.54 1.92 8.76
C PHE A 297 -1.44 2.34 9.92
N VAL A 298 -2.50 1.57 10.17
CA VAL A 298 -3.56 1.90 11.13
C VAL A 298 -3.67 0.79 12.16
N ASN A 299 -3.71 1.15 13.45
CA ASN A 299 -3.78 0.19 14.56
C ASN A 299 -2.67 -0.87 14.53
N CYS A 300 -1.50 -0.53 13.97
CA CYS A 300 -0.40 -1.47 13.80
C CYS A 300 0.51 -1.51 15.05
N ARG A 301 1.46 -2.44 15.04
CA ARG A 301 2.53 -2.51 16.04
C ARG A 301 3.88 -2.59 15.34
N VAL A 302 4.81 -1.71 15.70
CA VAL A 302 6.20 -1.72 15.25
C VAL A 302 7.10 -2.16 16.40
N THR A 303 7.89 -3.20 16.17
CA THR A 303 8.83 -3.80 17.14
C THR A 303 10.08 -4.29 16.41
N GLY A 304 11.07 -4.80 17.13
CA GLY A 304 12.22 -5.44 16.50
C GLY A 304 13.52 -5.20 17.24
N SER A 305 14.62 -5.30 16.50
CA SER A 305 15.98 -5.02 16.94
C SER A 305 16.68 -3.99 16.06
N GLY A 306 17.77 -3.42 16.58
CA GLY A 306 18.52 -2.35 15.91
C GLY A 306 17.80 -0.99 15.98
N GLY A 307 18.38 0.02 15.34
CA GLY A 307 17.72 1.30 15.07
C GLY A 307 16.84 1.21 13.83
N LEU A 308 15.69 1.87 13.82
CA LEU A 308 14.72 1.78 12.73
C LEU A 308 14.24 3.16 12.31
N TYR A 309 14.39 3.49 11.02
CA TYR A 309 13.61 4.56 10.41
C TYR A 309 12.20 4.03 10.11
N LEU A 310 11.18 4.83 10.43
CA LEU A 310 9.80 4.59 10.00
C LEU A 310 9.68 4.56 8.47
N GLY A 311 10.51 5.35 7.78
CA GLY A 311 10.57 5.31 6.34
C GLY A 311 11.67 6.16 5.73
N ARG A 312 12.03 5.82 4.50
CA ARG A 312 12.96 6.56 3.65
C ARG A 312 12.27 6.96 2.35
N ALA A 313 12.48 8.18 1.90
CA ALA A 313 11.79 8.73 0.73
C ALA A 313 12.39 8.22 -0.57
N TRP A 314 12.07 6.99 -0.99
CA TRP A 314 12.57 6.46 -2.26
C TRP A 314 12.09 7.31 -3.45
N GLY A 315 10.80 7.63 -3.49
CA GLY A 315 10.21 8.57 -4.44
C GLY A 315 10.23 10.01 -3.94
N THR A 316 10.27 10.96 -4.87
CA THR A 316 10.36 12.40 -4.56
C THR A 316 9.12 12.97 -3.87
N PHE A 317 7.95 12.33 -4.01
CA PHE A 317 6.69 12.68 -3.34
C PHE A 317 6.21 11.58 -2.39
N SER A 318 7.17 10.83 -1.83
CA SER A 318 6.93 9.70 -0.93
C SER A 318 5.89 10.01 0.14
N ARG A 319 4.95 9.10 0.35
CA ARG A 319 3.82 9.32 1.27
C ARG A 319 3.57 8.12 2.18
N VAL A 320 3.74 8.33 3.47
CA VAL A 320 3.59 7.31 4.52
C VAL A 320 2.90 7.91 5.74
N VAL A 321 1.88 7.24 6.25
CA VAL A 321 1.15 7.65 7.46
C VAL A 321 1.10 6.49 8.45
N PHE A 322 1.44 6.77 9.70
CA PHE A 322 1.18 5.88 10.84
C PHE A 322 0.10 6.50 11.73
N ALA A 323 -0.97 5.76 11.98
CA ALA A 323 -2.07 6.17 12.83
C ALA A 323 -2.40 5.11 13.87
N TYR A 324 -2.60 5.52 15.13
CA TYR A 324 -2.92 4.61 16.24
C TYR A 324 -1.94 3.42 16.36
N THR A 325 -0.69 3.64 15.95
CA THR A 325 0.31 2.58 15.85
C THR A 325 1.19 2.60 17.08
N TYR A 326 1.37 1.45 17.71
CA TYR A 326 2.36 1.29 18.78
C TYR A 326 3.76 1.20 18.17
N MET A 327 4.72 1.94 18.71
CA MET A 327 6.12 1.97 18.28
C MET A 327 7.04 1.69 19.46
N ASP A 328 7.82 0.61 19.35
CA ASP A 328 8.84 0.26 20.33
C ASP A 328 10.04 1.22 20.28
N LYS A 329 10.94 1.18 21.28
CA LYS A 329 12.05 2.13 21.50
C LYS A 329 13.13 2.10 20.41
N ILE A 330 12.98 1.23 19.42
CA ILE A 330 13.92 1.05 18.30
C ILE A 330 13.82 2.17 17.25
N ILE A 331 12.77 2.99 17.29
CA ILE A 331 12.60 4.07 16.31
C ILE A 331 13.68 5.11 16.50
N ALA A 332 14.42 5.41 15.43
CA ALA A 332 15.43 6.46 15.42
C ALA A 332 14.78 7.81 15.81
N PRO A 333 15.43 8.69 16.60
CA PRO A 333 14.82 9.94 17.07
C PRO A 333 14.23 10.81 15.95
N GLY A 334 14.97 10.98 14.85
CA GLY A 334 14.52 11.70 13.65
C GLY A 334 13.34 11.02 12.93
N GLY A 335 13.15 9.72 13.13
CA GLY A 335 12.04 8.90 12.61
C GLY A 335 12.12 8.59 11.12
N TRP A 336 12.60 9.52 10.30
CA TRP A 336 12.53 9.44 8.84
C TRP A 336 13.84 9.83 8.18
N TYR A 337 14.01 9.42 6.92
CA TYR A 337 15.17 9.77 6.10
C TYR A 337 14.70 10.28 4.72
N ASP A 338 15.25 11.40 4.29
CA ASP A 338 14.96 12.09 3.02
C ASP A 338 15.70 11.47 1.82
N TRP A 339 16.34 10.33 2.00
CA TRP A 339 17.20 9.70 0.98
C TRP A 339 18.49 10.50 0.68
N GLY A 340 18.88 11.44 1.55
CA GLY A 340 20.04 12.32 1.37
C GLY A 340 19.78 13.48 0.42
N ASP A 341 18.52 13.81 0.14
CA ASP A 341 18.10 14.85 -0.80
C ASP A 341 17.09 15.79 -0.15
N LYS A 342 17.59 16.92 0.36
CA LYS A 342 16.80 17.94 1.07
C LYS A 342 15.65 18.53 0.25
N ASN A 343 15.66 18.42 -1.09
CA ASN A 343 14.55 18.90 -1.89
C ASN A 343 13.26 18.11 -1.61
N ARG A 344 13.39 16.87 -1.14
CA ARG A 344 12.26 15.99 -0.80
C ARG A 344 11.53 16.44 0.46
N ASP A 345 12.20 17.16 1.36
CA ASP A 345 11.61 17.69 2.60
C ASP A 345 10.37 18.55 2.33
N MET A 346 10.31 19.22 1.16
CA MET A 346 9.19 20.06 0.76
C MET A 346 8.01 19.29 0.14
N THR A 347 8.25 18.07 -0.34
CA THR A 347 7.31 17.32 -1.21
C THR A 347 6.81 16.02 -0.60
N VAL A 348 7.57 15.41 0.31
CA VAL A 348 7.14 14.19 1.01
C VAL A 348 6.01 14.46 1.99
N PHE A 349 5.21 13.43 2.26
CA PHE A 349 4.15 13.49 3.27
C PHE A 349 4.32 12.35 4.26
N TYR A 350 5.04 12.62 5.36
CA TYR A 350 5.26 11.66 6.45
C TYR A 350 4.53 12.09 7.71
N GLY A 351 3.52 11.32 8.08
CA GLY A 351 2.59 11.67 9.15
C GLY A 351 2.55 10.63 10.27
N GLN A 352 2.48 11.12 11.51
CA GLN A 352 2.13 10.33 12.69
C GLN A 352 0.84 10.89 13.30
N TYR A 353 -0.11 10.02 13.64
CA TYR A 353 -1.36 10.40 14.30
C TYR A 353 -1.65 9.48 15.48
N LYS A 354 -1.66 10.02 16.70
CA LYS A 354 -1.97 9.27 17.94
C LYS A 354 -1.23 7.93 18.05
N CYS A 355 0.04 7.92 17.64
CA CYS A 355 0.92 6.77 17.85
C CYS A 355 1.30 6.69 19.34
N SER A 356 1.65 5.50 19.81
CA SER A 356 1.92 5.24 21.23
C SER A 356 3.16 4.36 21.43
N GLY A 357 3.65 4.27 22.66
CA GLY A 357 4.85 3.49 22.97
C GLY A 357 6.13 4.34 23.00
N PRO A 358 7.24 3.77 23.49
CA PRO A 358 8.46 4.52 23.78
C PRO A 358 9.13 5.12 22.53
N GLY A 359 8.92 4.55 21.34
CA GLY A 359 9.44 5.09 20.08
C GLY A 359 8.52 6.10 19.41
N ALA A 360 7.30 6.33 19.92
CA ALA A 360 6.29 7.16 19.26
C ALA A 360 6.39 8.66 19.58
N ASN A 361 7.26 9.07 20.51
CA ASN A 361 7.42 10.49 20.84
C ASN A 361 7.76 11.28 19.57
N TYR A 362 6.93 12.28 19.26
CA TYR A 362 7.11 13.14 18.11
C TYR A 362 8.22 14.19 18.34
N GLY A 363 8.51 14.55 19.59
CA GLY A 363 9.63 15.41 19.93
C GLY A 363 10.96 14.80 19.45
N GLY A 364 11.72 15.56 18.65
CA GLY A 364 12.98 15.11 18.07
C GLY A 364 12.87 14.51 16.66
N ARG A 365 11.67 14.42 16.07
CA ARG A 365 11.50 14.08 14.66
C ARG A 365 12.09 15.16 13.76
N VAL A 366 12.43 14.77 12.54
CA VAL A 366 12.81 15.71 11.47
C VAL A 366 11.68 16.74 11.26
N SER A 367 12.07 18.00 11.06
CA SER A 367 11.16 19.16 11.03
C SER A 367 10.16 19.15 9.87
N TRP A 368 10.42 18.37 8.83
CA TRP A 368 9.56 18.20 7.65
C TRP A 368 8.58 17.03 7.78
N SER A 369 8.70 16.21 8.83
CA SER A 369 7.63 15.25 9.17
C SER A 369 6.47 15.95 9.87
N ARG A 370 5.31 15.29 10.02
CA ARG A 370 4.09 15.91 10.54
C ARG A 370 3.49 15.12 11.69
N GLU A 371 3.18 15.80 12.78
CA GLU A 371 2.19 15.32 13.74
C GLU A 371 0.82 15.74 13.24
N LEU A 372 0.01 14.78 12.80
CA LEU A 372 -1.24 15.07 12.12
C LEU A 372 -2.34 15.43 13.12
N THR A 373 -3.18 16.38 12.74
CA THR A 373 -4.48 16.58 13.37
C THR A 373 -5.45 15.47 12.99
N SER A 374 -6.60 15.41 13.67
CA SER A 374 -7.65 14.43 13.34
C SER A 374 -8.19 14.60 11.92
N GLN A 375 -8.28 15.85 11.45
CA GLN A 375 -8.77 16.22 10.12
C GLN A 375 -7.75 15.82 9.04
N GLU A 376 -6.46 16.05 9.27
CA GLU A 376 -5.40 15.64 8.35
C GLU A 376 -5.24 14.12 8.27
N ALA A 377 -5.47 13.40 9.38
CA ALA A 377 -5.37 11.95 9.42
C ALA A 377 -6.57 11.23 8.79
N GLN A 378 -7.77 11.83 8.83
CA GLN A 378 -9.03 11.21 8.41
C GLN A 378 -8.98 10.54 7.02
N PRO A 379 -8.38 11.14 5.97
CA PRO A 379 -8.33 10.55 4.63
C PRO A 379 -7.50 9.27 4.54
N PHE A 380 -6.62 9.01 5.52
CA PHE A 380 -5.67 7.90 5.51
C PHE A 380 -6.11 6.73 6.39
N ILE A 381 -7.04 6.93 7.31
CA ILE A 381 -7.36 5.95 8.36
C ILE A 381 -8.64 5.14 8.10
N SER A 382 -9.34 5.40 6.99
CA SER A 382 -10.54 4.67 6.57
C SER A 382 -10.29 3.84 5.30
N TYR A 383 -11.28 3.02 4.93
CA TYR A 383 -11.27 2.33 3.66
C TYR A 383 -11.35 3.28 2.45
N ASP A 384 -11.76 4.54 2.62
CA ASP A 384 -11.78 5.52 1.52
C ASP A 384 -10.39 5.76 0.94
N PHE A 385 -9.34 5.66 1.77
CA PHE A 385 -7.95 5.83 1.31
C PHE A 385 -7.62 4.94 0.10
N ILE A 386 -8.21 3.74 0.07
CA ILE A 386 -7.98 2.71 -0.97
C ILE A 386 -9.23 2.46 -1.81
N ASP A 387 -10.22 3.37 -1.81
CA ASP A 387 -11.55 3.18 -2.41
C ASP A 387 -12.23 1.86 -2.00
N GLY A 388 -11.98 1.41 -0.76
CA GLY A 388 -12.15 0.04 -0.30
C GLY A 388 -13.58 -0.45 -0.16
N TYR A 389 -14.55 0.44 0.07
CA TYR A 389 -15.93 0.06 0.43
C TYR A 389 -16.60 -0.86 -0.59
N GLU A 390 -16.38 -0.62 -1.88
CA GLU A 390 -16.97 -1.46 -2.93
C GLU A 390 -16.19 -2.76 -3.13
N TRP A 391 -14.88 -2.67 -3.33
CA TRP A 391 -14.11 -3.83 -3.77
C TRP A 391 -13.81 -4.80 -2.63
N LEU A 392 -13.58 -4.33 -1.40
CA LEU A 392 -13.35 -5.22 -0.25
C LEU A 392 -14.61 -5.99 0.12
N LYS A 393 -15.78 -5.36 0.08
CA LYS A 393 -17.07 -6.02 0.34
C LYS A 393 -17.29 -7.24 -0.56
N ASN A 394 -16.79 -7.18 -1.79
CA ASN A 394 -16.90 -8.25 -2.77
C ASN A 394 -15.74 -9.28 -2.67
N LEU A 395 -14.70 -9.01 -1.89
CA LEU A 395 -13.46 -9.81 -1.84
C LEU A 395 -13.31 -10.70 -0.59
N ILE A 396 -13.57 -10.13 0.60
CA ILE A 396 -13.13 -10.70 1.90
C ILE A 396 -14.21 -11.40 2.72
#